data_AF-A0A935GTH4-F1
#
_entry.id   AF-A0A935GTH4-F1
#
_cell.length_a   1.000
_cell.length_b   1.000
_cell.length_c   1.000
_cell.angle_alpha   90.00
_cell.angle_beta   90.00
_cell.angle_gamma   90.00
#
_symmetry.space_group_name_H-M   'P 1'
#
loop_
_entity.id
_entity.type
_entity.pdbx_description
1 polymer ?
#
loop_
_entity_poly.entity_id
_entity_poly.type
_entity_poly.pdbx_seq_one_letter_code
_entity_poly.pdbx_strand_id
1 'polypeptide(L)'
;MRDDPDCPRTTVSDWEGAVLKQGGVVVGKARTRGPNRGPLKEQVAVRYSPDVLAAFRATGRGWQTRMNDALRDWLRTHSPI
;
A
#
# COMPACT_ATOMS: atom_id res chain seq x y z
N MET A 1 4.22 -25.08 20.77
CA MET A 1 5.30 -24.48 19.95
C MET A 1 6.40 -24.11 20.91
N ARG A 2 7.54 -24.80 20.86
CA ARG A 2 8.70 -24.50 21.73
C ARG A 2 9.39 -23.25 21.18
N ASP A 3 9.75 -22.33 22.06
CA ASP A 3 10.68 -21.25 21.76
C ASP A 3 12.00 -21.87 21.28
N ASP A 4 12.33 -21.66 20.00
CA ASP A 4 13.59 -22.09 19.41
C ASP A 4 14.68 -21.10 19.86
N PRO A 5 15.69 -21.54 20.63
CA PRO A 5 16.71 -20.65 21.18
C PRO A 5 17.56 -19.94 20.10
N ASP A 6 17.63 -20.48 18.89
CA ASP A 6 18.39 -19.88 17.79
C ASP A 6 17.57 -18.90 16.94
N CYS A 7 16.24 -18.83 17.15
CA CYS A 7 15.33 -17.93 16.45
C CYS A 7 14.45 -17.11 17.42
N PRO A 8 15.06 -16.26 18.26
CA PRO A 8 14.30 -15.42 19.18
C PRO A 8 13.35 -14.50 18.42
N ARG A 9 12.22 -14.16 19.04
CA ARG A 9 11.29 -13.17 18.49
C ARG A 9 12.03 -11.84 18.32
N THR A 10 12.07 -11.33 17.09
CA THR A 10 12.73 -10.06 16.82
C THR A 10 12.10 -8.93 17.62
N THR A 11 12.95 -8.14 18.26
CA THR A 11 12.59 -6.98 19.07
C THR A 11 12.96 -5.68 18.35
N VAL A 12 12.45 -4.55 18.83
CA VAL A 12 12.83 -3.23 18.30
C VAL A 12 14.32 -2.95 18.53
N SER A 13 14.90 -3.52 19.60
CA SER A 13 16.32 -3.37 19.94
C SER A 13 17.25 -3.97 18.90
N ASP A 14 16.82 -5.02 18.18
CA ASP A 14 17.65 -5.70 17.17
C ASP A 14 18.00 -4.80 15.99
N TRP A 15 17.25 -3.71 15.82
CA TRP A 15 17.40 -2.75 14.73
C TRP A 15 18.05 -1.43 15.19
N GLU A 16 18.44 -1.32 16.46
CA GLU A 16 19.05 -0.13 17.00
C GLU A 16 20.45 0.07 16.39
N GLY A 17 20.66 1.22 15.74
CA GLY A 17 21.91 1.52 15.05
C GLY A 17 22.06 0.88 13.66
N ALA A 18 20.99 0.31 13.09
CA ALA A 18 21.05 -0.30 11.75
C ALA A 18 21.50 0.70 10.66
N VAL A 19 22.49 0.27 9.87
CA VAL A 19 23.09 1.04 8.77
C VAL A 19 22.83 0.37 7.43
N LEU A 20 22.59 1.18 6.39
CA LEU A 20 22.56 0.70 5.01
C LEU A 20 24.00 0.50 4.53
N LYS A 21 24.32 -0.72 4.08
CA LYS A 21 25.58 -1.02 3.39
C LYS A 21 25.31 -1.32 1.92
N GLN A 22 26.12 -0.75 1.03
CA GLN A 22 26.15 -1.09 -0.39
C GLN A 22 27.60 -1.48 -0.74
N GLY A 23 27.81 -2.72 -1.20
CA GLY A 23 29.16 -3.23 -1.50
C GLY A 23 30.10 -3.25 -0.28
N GLY A 24 29.59 -3.43 0.94
CA GLY A 24 30.38 -3.44 2.18
C GLY A 24 30.62 -2.05 2.79
N VAL A 25 30.35 -0.97 2.06
CA VAL A 25 30.52 0.42 2.54
C VAL A 25 29.21 0.93 3.15
N VAL A 26 29.30 1.60 4.31
CA VAL A 26 28.15 2.23 4.96
C VAL A 26 27.75 3.49 4.17
N VAL A 27 26.55 3.48 3.60
CA VAL A 27 26.03 4.55 2.73
C VAL A 27 24.96 5.42 3.40
N GLY A 28 24.57 5.10 4.64
CA GLY A 28 23.69 5.95 5.45
C GLY A 28 22.91 5.20 6.53
N LYS A 29 22.07 5.94 7.27
CA LYS A 29 21.08 5.36 8.19
C LYS A 29 19.96 4.66 7.41
N ALA A 30 19.52 3.50 7.89
CA ALA A 30 18.34 2.83 7.35
C ALA A 30 17.13 3.77 7.38
N ARG A 31 16.56 4.07 6.21
CA ARG A 31 15.33 4.87 6.13
C ARG A 31 14.16 4.00 6.59
N THR A 32 13.62 4.29 7.77
CA THR A 32 12.33 3.74 8.18
C THR A 32 11.26 4.26 7.21
N ARG A 33 10.53 3.35 6.56
CA ARG A 33 9.34 3.74 5.79
C ARG A 33 8.39 4.44 6.77
N GLY A 34 8.22 5.76 6.58
CA GLY A 34 7.37 6.55 7.46
C GLY A 34 5.94 5.99 7.52
N PRO A 35 5.17 6.29 8.58
CA PRO A 35 3.77 5.90 8.65
C PRO A 35 3.05 6.34 7.37
N ASN A 36 2.25 5.44 6.79
CA ASN A 36 1.47 5.69 5.58
C ASN A 36 0.63 6.97 5.82
N ARG A 37 1.04 8.09 5.23
CA ARG A 37 0.51 9.41 5.54
C ARG A 37 -0.75 9.65 4.70
N GLY A 38 -1.90 9.79 5.35
CA GLY A 38 -3.20 10.14 4.73
C GLY A 38 -4.14 8.94 4.55
N PRO A 39 -5.47 9.17 4.51
CA PRO A 39 -6.49 8.15 4.72
C PRO A 39 -6.26 6.94 3.82
N LEU A 40 -6.16 5.77 4.45
CA LEU A 40 -5.94 4.53 3.72
C LEU A 40 -7.16 4.31 2.83
N LYS A 41 -6.91 3.98 1.55
CA LYS A 41 -7.97 3.46 0.68
C LYS A 41 -8.56 2.23 1.36
N GLU A 42 -9.86 2.24 1.62
CA GLU A 42 -10.53 1.09 2.18
C GLU A 42 -10.72 0.03 1.09
N GLN A 43 -10.23 -1.19 1.34
CA GLN A 43 -10.44 -2.30 0.43
C GLN A 43 -11.81 -2.92 0.73
N VAL A 44 -12.77 -2.63 -0.13
CA VAL A 44 -14.12 -3.20 -0.07
C VAL A 44 -14.36 -4.14 -1.23
N ALA A 45 -15.10 -5.24 -0.98
CA ALA A 45 -15.53 -6.17 -2.03
C ALA A 45 -16.86 -5.70 -2.63
N VAL A 46 -16.80 -4.91 -3.69
CA VAL A 46 -17.98 -4.38 -4.41
C VAL A 46 -18.16 -5.12 -5.74
N ARG A 47 -19.40 -5.44 -6.09
CA ARG A 47 -19.75 -5.99 -7.40
C ARG A 47 -20.05 -4.84 -8.37
N TYR A 48 -19.40 -4.86 -9.53
CA TYR A 48 -19.63 -3.92 -10.63
C TYR A 48 -20.19 -4.67 -11.84
N SER A 49 -20.96 -3.99 -12.68
CA SER A 49 -21.41 -4.54 -13.95
C SER A 49 -20.21 -4.88 -14.86
N PRO A 50 -20.27 -5.98 -15.62
CA PRO A 50 -19.12 -6.48 -16.39
C PRO A 50 -18.70 -5.55 -17.54
N ASP A 51 -19.65 -4.84 -18.13
CA ASP A 51 -19.45 -3.81 -19.16
C ASP A 51 -18.64 -2.62 -18.63
N VAL A 52 -18.96 -2.14 -17.43
CA VAL A 52 -18.24 -1.06 -16.76
C VAL A 52 -16.79 -1.48 -16.48
N LEU A 53 -16.59 -2.68 -15.94
CA LEU A 53 -15.24 -3.20 -15.70
C LEU A 53 -14.44 -3.39 -16.99
N ALA A 54 -15.09 -3.87 -18.07
CA ALA A 54 -14.43 -4.05 -19.36
C ALA A 54 -13.96 -2.70 -19.92
N ALA A 55 -14.81 -1.67 -19.88
CA ALA A 55 -14.48 -0.32 -20.35
C ALA A 55 -13.27 0.26 -19.60
N PHE A 56 -13.26 0.18 -18.26
CA PHE A 56 -12.12 0.67 -17.48
C PHE A 56 -10.88 -0.19 -17.70
N ARG A 57 -10.96 -1.53 -17.71
CA ARG A 57 -9.79 -2.39 -17.95
C ARG A 57 -9.13 -2.17 -19.30
N ALA A 58 -9.91 -1.86 -20.34
CA ALA A 58 -9.40 -1.52 -21.67
C ALA A 58 -8.48 -0.29 -21.67
N THR A 59 -8.63 0.62 -20.69
CA THR A 59 -7.74 1.78 -20.53
C THR A 59 -6.32 1.42 -20.05
N GLY A 60 -6.07 0.17 -19.68
CA GLY A 60 -4.74 -0.33 -19.33
C GLY A 60 -4.31 -0.02 -17.90
N ARG A 61 -3.00 0.15 -17.69
CA ARG A 61 -2.40 0.35 -16.35
C ARG A 61 -3.06 1.56 -15.64
N GLY A 62 -3.38 1.38 -14.36
CA GLY A 62 -4.00 2.43 -13.55
C GLY A 62 -5.53 2.56 -13.70
N TRP A 63 -6.20 1.63 -14.38
CA TRP A 63 -7.66 1.69 -14.57
C TRP A 63 -8.45 1.79 -13.26
N GLN A 64 -8.00 1.15 -12.18
CA GLN A 64 -8.63 1.28 -10.86
C GLN A 64 -8.53 2.72 -10.30
N THR A 65 -7.42 3.41 -10.58
CA THR A 65 -7.27 4.82 -10.16
C THR A 65 -8.19 5.71 -10.98
N ARG A 66 -8.27 5.52 -12.30
CA ARG A 66 -9.22 6.24 -13.16
C ARG A 66 -10.68 6.00 -12.74
N MET A 67 -11.03 4.76 -12.41
CA MET A 67 -12.37 4.42 -11.91
C MET A 67 -12.67 5.13 -10.59
N ASN A 68 -11.72 5.14 -9.65
CA ASN A 68 -11.85 5.88 -8.40
C ASN A 68 -12.01 7.39 -8.64
N ASP A 69 -11.26 7.97 -9.57
CA ASP A 69 -11.36 9.40 -9.87
C ASP A 69 -12.69 9.75 -10.54
N ALA A 70 -13.21 8.87 -11.41
CA ALA A 70 -14.56 9.02 -11.97
C ALA A 70 -15.65 8.98 -10.89
N LEU A 71 -15.54 8.07 -9.91
CA LEU A 71 -16.46 8.01 -8.78
C LEU A 71 -16.39 9.28 -7.92
N ARG A 72 -15.18 9.81 -7.70
CA ARG A 72 -14.99 11.08 -6.98
C ARG A 72 -15.63 12.25 -7.72
N ASP A 73 -15.46 12.31 -9.04
CA ASP A 73 -16.05 13.39 -9.84
C ASP A 73 -17.57 13.30 -9.90
N TRP A 74 -18.11 12.08 -10.01
CA TRP A 74 -19.54 11.82 -9.92
C TRP A 74 -20.13 12.33 -8.58
N LEU A 75 -19.45 12.09 -7.46
CA LEU A 75 -19.86 12.58 -6.13
C LEU A 75 -19.84 14.11 -5.99
N ARG A 76 -19.12 14.84 -6.85
CA ARG A 76 -19.15 16.33 -6.84
C ARG A 76 -20.43 16.87 -7.45
N THR A 77 -21.06 16.10 -8.32
CA THR A 77 -22.24 16.50 -9.11
C THR A 77 -23.51 15.77 -8.69
N HIS A 78 -23.39 14.66 -7.96
CA HIS A 78 -24.48 13.81 -7.55
C HIS A 78 -24.37 13.47 -6.06
N SER A 79 -25.52 13.46 -5.37
CA SER A 79 -25.62 12.93 -4.03
C SER A 79 -26.06 11.47 -4.09
N PRO A 80 -25.31 10.53 -3.49
CA PRO A 80 -25.81 9.18 -3.27
C PRO A 80 -26.96 9.27 -2.26
N ILE A 81 -28.15 8.84 -2.69
CA ILE A 81 -29.38 8.83 -1.88
C ILE A 81 -29.38 7.61 -0.96
#